data_AF-A0A9E0HXE0-F1
#
_entry.id   AF-A0A9E0HXE0-F1
#
_cell.length_a   1.000
_cell.length_b   1.000
_cell.length_c   1.000
_cell.angle_alpha   90.00
_cell.angle_beta   90.00
_cell.angle_gamma   90.00
#
_symmetry.space_group_name_H-M   'P 1'
#
loop_
_entity.id
_entity.type
_entity.pdbx_description
1 polymer ?
#
loop_
_entity_poly.entity_id
_entity_poly.type
_entity_poly.pdbx_seq_one_letter_code
_entity_poly.pdbx_strand_id
1 'polypeptide(L)'
;MDKNSGSDDNHSGTAELQIWQLADCRFAYTLNNSQPVRCTWISDQPLFYSDFEDVTDEDMLFDDPVLQALERDIAQLREKTEAYEKIAKDFVVPENNTSRLFLEDASFATERVCSAPPSLDSLLEVLQQSRLASQFLSFAALQGVKLSPSRQVMDASYDRAGQVIWIRTDLDLPLQILLAARELRRMWQHKNGAGLHPLAFHPDFAVLINRAQTADQVAAMVRVAWELQLSGEKSAWMRLENSPLSDLSRAFAREAISDFRSIHSGSAARATLESWFLSERCRKADRQLIQQMLADYQGYAFSDNVEASRMIALDLLKALGKMPFGQNYLTPVVNQIISDPVFTDVRDRANANFLWFIKFERSFTEAEKEIKPSLPAKDSRPSALVIPLPSRDGGDPSSSRANGTTGAGGDVVFLSLPRGD
;
A
#
# COMPACT_ATOMS: atom_id res chain seq x y z
N MET A 1 36.28 -33.05 26.22
CA MET A 1 37.24 -34.17 26.08
C MET A 1 36.80 -34.95 24.87
N ASP A 2 37.60 -34.90 23.80
CA ASP A 2 38.01 -36.07 23.02
C ASP A 2 38.99 -35.58 21.95
N LYS A 3 40.21 -36.10 22.03
CA LYS A 3 41.24 -35.99 21.00
C LYS A 3 41.21 -37.31 20.23
N ASN A 4 41.13 -37.25 18.91
CA ASN A 4 41.77 -38.24 18.08
C ASN A 4 42.41 -37.55 16.88
N SER A 5 43.68 -37.90 16.70
CA SER A 5 44.68 -37.45 15.73
C SER A 5 44.46 -38.05 14.35
N GLY A 6 44.91 -37.34 13.31
CA GLY A 6 45.18 -37.90 11.98
C GLY A 6 45.57 -36.81 10.98
N SER A 7 46.80 -36.85 10.52
CA SER A 7 47.41 -35.93 9.55
C SER A 7 46.99 -36.23 8.12
N ASP A 8 46.84 -35.20 7.30
CA ASP A 8 47.59 -34.94 6.06
C ASP A 8 46.79 -34.14 5.01
N ASP A 9 47.55 -33.23 4.40
CA ASP A 9 47.45 -32.71 3.04
C ASP A 9 46.38 -31.67 2.63
N ASN A 10 46.92 -30.48 2.29
CA ASN A 10 46.54 -29.63 1.16
C ASN A 10 45.04 -29.46 0.90
N HIS A 11 44.41 -28.60 1.70
CA HIS A 11 43.18 -27.94 1.27
C HIS A 11 43.43 -26.44 1.16
N SER A 12 43.46 -25.98 -0.10
CA SER A 12 42.99 -24.65 -0.48
C SER A 12 41.86 -24.27 0.45
N GLY A 13 42.00 -23.16 1.19
CA GLY A 13 41.06 -22.74 2.23
C GLY A 13 39.66 -22.55 1.68
N THR A 14 38.91 -23.64 1.56
CA THR A 14 37.46 -23.65 1.47
C THR A 14 37.00 -23.28 2.86
N ALA A 15 36.88 -21.97 3.10
CA ALA A 15 36.18 -21.47 4.26
C ALA A 15 34.76 -22.01 4.19
N GLU A 16 34.47 -23.05 4.99
CA GLU A 16 33.10 -23.51 5.20
C GLU A 16 32.34 -22.38 5.88
N LEU A 17 31.62 -21.60 5.07
CA LEU A 17 30.72 -20.56 5.54
C LEU A 17 29.48 -21.25 6.12
N GLN A 18 29.40 -21.30 7.44
CA GLN A 18 28.15 -21.60 8.12
C GLN A 18 27.22 -20.41 7.98
N ILE A 19 26.39 -20.44 6.95
CA ILE A 19 25.29 -19.50 6.77
C ILE A 19 24.24 -19.82 7.83
N TRP A 20 24.14 -18.97 8.85
CA TRP A 20 23.05 -19.07 9.81
C TRP A 20 21.78 -18.56 9.14
N GLN A 21 20.65 -19.25 9.35
CA GLN A 21 19.35 -18.64 9.08
C GLN A 21 19.24 -17.41 9.99
N LEU A 22 19.47 -16.22 9.43
CA LEU A 22 19.14 -14.97 10.09
C LEU A 22 17.62 -14.98 10.28
N ALA A 23 17.17 -15.06 11.53
CA ALA A 23 15.74 -15.03 11.87
C ALA A 23 15.03 -13.77 11.32
N ASP A 24 15.81 -12.74 10.98
CA ASP A 24 15.36 -11.40 10.59
C ASP A 24 15.55 -11.10 9.09
N CYS A 25 16.11 -12.04 8.31
CA CYS A 25 16.22 -11.89 6.86
C CYS A 25 14.96 -12.40 6.16
N ARG A 26 14.11 -11.48 5.67
CA ARG A 26 12.86 -11.84 4.96
C ARG A 26 13.09 -12.35 3.54
N PHE A 27 14.16 -11.90 2.89
CA PHE A 27 14.48 -12.27 1.52
C PHE A 27 15.97 -12.00 1.24
N ALA A 28 16.61 -12.92 0.53
CA ALA A 28 17.94 -12.75 -0.06
C ALA A 28 17.80 -12.89 -1.57
N TYR A 29 18.39 -11.97 -2.34
CA TYR A 29 18.39 -12.01 -3.81
C TYR A 29 19.75 -11.62 -4.38
N THR A 30 20.03 -12.06 -5.60
CA THR A 30 21.26 -11.78 -6.34
C THR A 30 21.04 -10.61 -7.30
N LEU A 31 21.94 -9.62 -7.29
CA LEU A 31 22.03 -8.61 -8.34
C LEU A 31 23.16 -9.00 -9.29
N ASN A 32 22.86 -9.22 -10.58
CA ASN A 32 23.84 -9.43 -11.65
C ASN A 32 24.91 -10.51 -11.35
N ASN A 33 24.56 -11.65 -10.76
CA ASN A 33 25.50 -12.71 -10.33
C ASN A 33 26.65 -12.24 -9.42
N SER A 34 26.57 -11.03 -8.86
CA SER A 34 27.52 -10.49 -7.90
C SER A 34 26.97 -10.68 -6.49
N GLN A 35 27.64 -11.52 -5.71
CA GLN A 35 27.41 -11.65 -4.28
C GLN A 35 28.47 -10.88 -3.49
N PRO A 36 28.13 -10.41 -2.27
CA PRO A 36 26.87 -10.60 -1.55
C PRO A 36 25.95 -9.36 -1.57
N VAL A 37 24.63 -9.56 -1.40
CA VAL A 37 23.63 -8.48 -1.30
C VAL A 37 22.95 -8.52 0.06
N ARG A 38 22.95 -7.37 0.74
CA ARG A 38 22.31 -7.13 2.04
C ARG A 38 20.78 -7.15 1.92
N CYS A 39 20.03 -7.50 2.97
CA CYS A 39 18.58 -7.33 2.97
C CYS A 39 18.23 -5.81 3.01
N THR A 40 18.01 -5.21 1.85
CA THR A 40 17.71 -3.78 1.66
C THR A 40 16.26 -3.42 2.04
N TRP A 41 15.46 -4.41 2.40
CA TRP A 41 14.02 -4.30 2.54
C TRP A 41 13.56 -3.59 3.85
N ILE A 42 12.66 -2.62 3.72
CA ILE A 42 11.92 -1.98 4.81
C ILE A 42 10.41 -2.26 4.60
N SER A 43 9.82 -3.10 5.45
CA SER A 43 8.37 -3.35 5.56
C SER A 43 7.58 -3.80 4.32
N ASP A 44 6.90 -2.91 3.60
CA ASP A 44 5.85 -3.18 2.63
C ASP A 44 6.27 -2.74 1.23
N GLN A 45 7.58 -2.54 1.05
CA GLN A 45 8.19 -2.17 -0.22
C GLN A 45 7.86 -3.16 -1.35
N PRO A 46 7.79 -2.71 -2.61
CA PRO A 46 7.71 -3.63 -3.74
C PRO A 46 9.00 -4.44 -3.87
N LEU A 47 8.86 -5.75 -4.14
CA LEU A 47 9.97 -6.59 -4.63
C LEU A 47 10.35 -6.04 -6.01
N PHE A 48 11.45 -5.31 -6.09
CA PHE A 48 12.08 -5.02 -7.37
C PHE A 48 12.87 -6.26 -7.78
N TYR A 49 12.28 -7.09 -8.65
CA TYR A 49 13.10 -7.97 -9.48
C TYR A 49 13.62 -7.09 -10.61
N SER A 50 14.94 -6.83 -10.62
CA SER A 50 15.62 -6.22 -11.77
C SER A 50 15.54 -7.09 -13.03
N ASP A 51 15.03 -8.32 -12.89
CA ASP A 51 14.98 -9.34 -13.94
C ASP A 51 13.54 -9.68 -14.34
N PHE A 52 12.58 -8.76 -14.13
CA PHE A 52 11.30 -8.88 -14.82
C PHE A 52 11.50 -8.30 -16.22
N GLU A 53 11.98 -9.16 -17.13
CA GLU A 53 11.73 -8.95 -18.56
C GLU A 53 10.23 -8.80 -18.71
N ASP A 54 9.78 -7.64 -19.19
CA ASP A 54 8.44 -7.56 -19.76
C ASP A 54 8.34 -8.71 -20.75
N VAL A 55 7.31 -9.55 -20.59
CA VAL A 55 6.72 -10.17 -21.76
C VAL A 55 6.18 -9.00 -22.54
N THR A 56 7.04 -8.40 -23.38
CA THR A 56 6.62 -7.61 -24.49
C THR A 56 5.72 -8.53 -25.29
N ASP A 57 4.41 -8.39 -25.11
CA ASP A 57 3.44 -8.88 -26.09
C ASP A 57 3.75 -8.09 -27.37
N GLU A 58 4.73 -8.60 -28.12
CA GLU A 58 5.09 -8.24 -29.48
C GLU A 58 3.94 -8.64 -30.39
N ASP A 59 2.80 -7.99 -30.26
CA ASP A 59 1.75 -8.09 -31.25
C ASP A 59 0.97 -6.78 -31.22
N MET A 60 0.87 -6.13 -32.39
CA MET A 60 0.02 -4.98 -32.72
C MET A 60 0.66 -3.58 -32.77
N LEU A 61 1.91 -3.44 -33.25
CA LEU A 61 2.42 -2.12 -33.66
C LEU A 61 3.22 -2.13 -34.98
N PHE A 62 2.74 -2.87 -35.98
CA PHE A 62 3.19 -2.69 -37.37
C PHE A 62 2.21 -1.77 -38.09
N ASP A 63 2.53 -0.47 -38.10
CA ASP A 63 2.38 0.45 -39.24
C ASP A 63 2.34 1.91 -38.75
N ASP A 64 3.51 2.49 -38.44
CA ASP A 64 3.64 3.94 -38.26
C ASP A 64 4.95 4.45 -38.90
N PRO A 65 4.91 5.44 -39.83
CA PRO A 65 6.10 6.06 -40.45
C PRO A 65 7.10 6.70 -39.47
N VAL A 66 6.80 6.74 -38.17
CA VAL A 66 7.71 7.16 -37.08
C VAL A 66 8.82 6.13 -36.82
N LEU A 67 8.64 4.85 -37.18
CA LEU A 67 9.60 3.79 -36.88
C LEU A 67 10.96 3.97 -37.59
N GLN A 68 10.99 4.53 -38.81
CA GLN A 68 12.25 4.76 -39.54
C GLN A 68 13.11 5.90 -38.96
N ALA A 69 12.48 6.86 -38.27
CA ALA A 69 13.22 7.88 -37.50
C ALA A 69 13.78 7.28 -36.20
N LEU A 70 12.99 6.40 -35.54
CA LEU A 70 13.40 5.64 -34.37
C LEU A 70 14.50 4.61 -34.66
N GLU A 71 14.56 4.00 -35.84
CA GLU A 71 15.64 3.06 -36.19
C GLU A 71 17.03 3.73 -36.21
N ARG A 72 17.11 5.00 -36.64
CA ARG A 72 18.37 5.77 -36.56
C ARG A 72 18.74 6.12 -35.12
N ASP A 73 17.75 6.46 -34.31
CA ASP A 73 17.97 6.80 -32.90
C ASP A 73 18.30 5.55 -32.06
N ILE A 74 17.71 4.40 -32.38
CA ILE A 74 18.02 3.09 -31.78
C ILE A 74 19.42 2.64 -32.18
N ALA A 75 19.85 2.86 -33.43
CA ALA A 75 21.23 2.57 -33.85
C ALA A 75 22.24 3.46 -33.10
N GLN A 76 21.95 4.76 -32.94
CA GLN A 76 22.78 5.65 -32.12
C GLN A 76 22.77 5.28 -30.63
N LEU A 77 21.64 4.83 -30.11
CA LEU A 77 21.54 4.35 -28.73
C LEU A 77 22.33 3.05 -28.54
N ARG A 78 22.29 2.11 -29.48
CA ARG A 78 23.11 0.88 -29.44
C ARG A 78 24.60 1.18 -29.47
N GLU A 79 25.04 2.10 -30.33
CA GLU A 79 26.45 2.53 -30.39
C GLU A 79 26.89 3.20 -29.08
N LYS A 80 26.01 4.01 -28.46
CA LYS A 80 26.24 4.56 -27.12
C LYS A 80 26.27 3.47 -26.05
N THR A 81 25.37 2.49 -26.09
CA THR A 81 25.33 1.37 -25.14
C THR A 81 26.58 0.51 -25.26
N GLU A 82 27.06 0.20 -26.46
CA GLU A 82 28.32 -0.52 -26.68
C GLU A 82 29.53 0.29 -26.21
N ALA A 83 29.52 1.61 -26.40
CA ALA A 83 30.55 2.49 -25.86
C ALA A 83 30.54 2.50 -24.32
N TYR A 84 29.35 2.54 -23.69
CA TYR A 84 29.21 2.40 -22.25
C TYR A 84 29.61 1.02 -21.74
N GLU A 85 29.33 -0.05 -22.48
CA GLU A 85 29.71 -1.42 -22.11
C GLU A 85 31.23 -1.61 -22.22
N LYS A 86 31.87 -0.97 -23.21
CA LYS A 86 33.33 -0.94 -23.36
C LYS A 86 33.99 -0.17 -22.22
N ILE A 87 33.40 0.96 -21.81
CA ILE A 87 33.85 1.71 -20.63
C ILE A 87 33.58 0.91 -19.35
N ALA A 88 32.45 0.21 -19.24
CA ALA A 88 32.13 -0.65 -18.09
C ALA A 88 33.08 -1.85 -17.96
N LYS A 89 33.57 -2.39 -19.09
CA LYS A 89 34.63 -3.40 -19.12
C LYS A 89 35.96 -2.88 -18.55
N ASP A 90 36.26 -1.59 -18.71
CA ASP A 90 37.42 -0.93 -18.10
C ASP A 90 37.22 -0.66 -16.59
N PHE A 91 35.97 -0.67 -16.11
CA PHE A 91 35.60 -0.59 -14.69
C PHE A 91 35.31 -1.96 -14.05
N VAL A 92 35.63 -3.07 -14.73
CA VAL A 92 35.53 -4.41 -14.13
C VAL A 92 36.47 -4.46 -12.94
N VAL A 93 35.85 -4.43 -11.77
CA VAL A 93 36.53 -4.51 -10.49
C VAL A 93 37.25 -5.87 -10.46
N PRO A 94 38.57 -5.92 -10.20
CA PRO A 94 39.30 -7.19 -10.15
C PRO A 94 38.68 -8.14 -9.11
N GLU A 95 38.62 -9.44 -9.43
CA GLU A 95 38.01 -10.50 -8.59
C GLU A 95 38.53 -10.54 -7.13
N ASN A 96 39.71 -9.99 -6.88
CA ASN A 96 40.24 -9.85 -5.52
C ASN A 96 39.46 -8.83 -4.66
N ASN A 97 38.84 -7.81 -5.27
CA ASN A 97 38.02 -6.84 -4.55
C ASN A 97 36.61 -7.37 -4.30
N THR A 98 36.06 -8.21 -5.18
CA THR A 98 34.78 -8.90 -4.93
C THR A 98 34.92 -9.89 -3.78
N SER A 99 36.02 -10.64 -3.74
CA SER A 99 36.37 -11.53 -2.62
C SER A 99 36.53 -10.76 -1.30
N ARG A 100 37.14 -9.57 -1.34
CA ARG A 100 37.29 -8.70 -0.15
C ARG A 100 35.96 -8.10 0.31
N LEU A 101 35.16 -7.56 -0.60
CA LEU A 101 33.81 -7.06 -0.32
C LEU A 101 32.92 -8.18 0.23
N PHE A 102 33.05 -9.39 -0.34
CA PHE A 102 32.38 -10.58 0.14
C PHE A 102 32.82 -10.97 1.55
N LEU A 103 34.11 -10.91 1.89
CA LEU A 103 34.59 -11.20 3.24
C LEU A 103 34.16 -10.12 4.25
N GLU A 104 34.17 -8.84 3.85
CA GLU A 104 33.65 -7.72 4.65
C GLU A 104 32.16 -7.93 4.97
N ASP A 105 31.35 -8.34 3.99
CA ASP A 105 29.91 -8.59 4.17
C ASP A 105 29.58 -10.00 4.73
N ALA A 106 30.46 -10.99 4.57
CA ALA A 106 30.27 -12.35 5.11
C ALA A 106 30.26 -12.34 6.63
N SER A 107 30.98 -11.40 7.26
CA SER A 107 30.89 -11.15 8.70
C SER A 107 29.43 -10.93 9.12
N PHE A 108 28.65 -10.11 8.40
CA PHE A 108 27.24 -9.86 8.69
C PHE A 108 26.33 -11.10 8.49
N ALA A 109 26.58 -11.92 7.46
CA ALA A 109 25.79 -13.12 7.19
C ALA A 109 26.10 -14.28 8.15
N THR A 110 27.29 -14.29 8.75
CA THR A 110 27.77 -15.33 9.67
C THR A 110 27.71 -14.91 11.13
N GLU A 111 27.66 -13.61 11.41
CA GLU A 111 27.48 -13.07 12.75
C GLU A 111 26.05 -13.35 13.18
N ARG A 112 25.91 -14.26 14.15
CA ARG A 112 24.66 -14.41 14.89
C ARG A 112 24.30 -13.03 15.42
N VAL A 113 23.15 -12.49 15.00
CA VAL A 113 22.51 -11.37 15.67
C VAL A 113 22.09 -11.87 17.05
N CYS A 114 23.06 -11.93 17.96
CA CYS A 114 22.90 -12.16 19.39
C CYS A 114 22.83 -10.81 20.13
N SER A 115 22.48 -9.72 19.43
CA SER A 115 22.11 -8.49 20.12
C SER A 115 20.77 -8.71 20.77
N ALA A 116 20.67 -8.46 22.08
CA ALA A 116 19.38 -8.37 22.74
C ALA A 116 18.46 -7.43 21.93
N PRO A 117 17.16 -7.76 21.80
CA PRO A 117 16.24 -6.91 21.07
C PRO A 117 16.32 -5.49 21.64
N PRO A 118 16.30 -4.44 20.78
CA PRO A 118 16.36 -3.06 21.25
C PRO A 118 15.29 -2.82 22.31
N SER A 119 15.65 -2.16 23.42
CA SER A 119 14.65 -1.77 24.40
C SER A 119 13.74 -0.69 23.80
N LEU A 120 12.47 -0.70 24.20
CA LEU A 120 11.55 0.36 23.80
C LEU A 120 12.08 1.75 24.25
N ASP A 121 12.73 1.79 25.41
CA ASP A 121 13.30 3.03 25.95
C ASP A 121 14.41 3.59 25.05
N SER A 122 15.30 2.75 24.50
CA SER A 122 16.35 3.22 23.59
C SER A 122 15.76 3.74 22.28
N LEU A 123 14.71 3.08 21.77
CA LEU A 123 13.97 3.58 20.60
C LEU A 123 13.35 4.97 20.87
N LEU A 124 12.71 5.16 22.02
CA LEU A 124 12.11 6.43 22.39
C LEU A 124 13.16 7.53 22.58
N GLU A 125 14.29 7.23 23.21
CA GLU A 125 15.41 8.16 23.37
C GLU A 125 15.95 8.63 22.03
N VAL A 126 16.16 7.71 21.08
CA VAL A 126 16.64 8.09 19.74
C VAL A 126 15.58 8.90 18.99
N LEU A 127 14.32 8.49 19.00
CA LEU A 127 13.24 9.24 18.35
C LEU A 127 13.09 10.67 18.90
N GLN A 128 13.35 10.89 20.19
CA GLN A 128 13.29 12.22 20.79
C GLN A 128 14.37 13.18 20.27
N GLN A 129 15.47 12.68 19.68
CA GLN A 129 16.51 13.51 19.08
C GLN A 129 16.03 14.21 17.79
N SER A 130 15.09 13.60 17.05
CA SER A 130 14.42 14.26 15.93
C SER A 130 13.32 15.18 16.47
N ARG A 131 13.34 16.44 16.04
CA ARG A 131 12.30 17.41 16.40
C ARG A 131 10.92 16.95 15.93
N LEU A 132 10.82 16.42 14.71
CA LEU A 132 9.56 15.93 14.15
C LEU A 132 9.03 14.72 14.92
N ALA A 133 9.86 13.71 15.15
CA ALA A 133 9.45 12.51 15.89
C ALA A 133 9.09 12.84 17.35
N SER A 134 9.84 13.72 18.02
CA SER A 134 9.51 14.23 19.35
C SER A 134 8.14 14.93 19.42
N GLN A 135 7.80 15.73 18.40
CA GLN A 135 6.48 16.35 18.31
C GLN A 135 5.36 15.32 18.07
N PHE A 136 5.61 14.26 17.28
CA PHE A 136 4.64 13.17 17.15
C PHE A 136 4.49 12.36 18.43
N LEU A 137 5.56 12.10 19.16
CA LEU A 137 5.51 11.39 20.45
C LEU A 137 4.74 12.19 21.51
N SER A 138 5.01 13.49 21.63
CA SER A 138 4.26 14.36 22.54
C SER A 138 2.78 14.46 22.15
N PHE A 139 2.48 14.56 20.86
CA PHE A 139 1.10 14.52 20.37
C PHE A 139 0.42 13.17 20.64
N ALA A 140 1.13 12.05 20.44
CA ALA A 140 0.63 10.71 20.77
C ALA A 140 0.26 10.62 22.26
N ALA A 141 1.14 11.09 23.15
CA ALA A 141 0.90 11.11 24.58
C ALA A 141 -0.34 11.96 24.95
N LEU A 142 -0.50 13.14 24.34
CA LEU A 142 -1.67 14.01 24.54
C LEU A 142 -2.99 13.35 24.08
N GLN A 143 -2.92 12.55 23.02
CA GLN A 143 -4.08 11.85 22.45
C GLN A 143 -4.34 10.47 23.08
N GLY A 144 -3.56 10.09 24.09
CA GLY A 144 -3.66 8.80 24.78
C GLY A 144 -3.15 7.59 23.97
N VAL A 145 -2.37 7.83 22.90
CA VAL A 145 -1.79 6.77 22.07
C VAL A 145 -0.46 6.32 22.66
N LYS A 146 -0.29 5.00 22.84
CA LYS A 146 0.94 4.41 23.40
C LYS A 146 1.72 3.64 22.35
N LEU A 147 3.06 3.66 22.45
CA LEU A 147 3.92 2.76 21.68
C LEU A 147 4.10 1.48 22.50
N SER A 148 3.97 0.31 21.87
CA SER A 148 4.14 -0.97 22.56
C SER A 148 4.84 -2.00 21.68
N PRO A 149 5.79 -2.76 22.24
CA PRO A 149 6.44 -3.85 21.52
C PRO A 149 5.46 -5.02 21.30
N SER A 150 5.48 -5.63 20.11
CA SER A 150 4.71 -6.85 19.83
C SER A 150 5.34 -7.70 18.73
N ARG A 151 5.41 -9.02 18.96
CA ARG A 151 5.85 -9.99 17.93
C ARG A 151 4.72 -10.45 17.01
N GLN A 152 3.48 -10.09 17.31
CA GLN A 152 2.30 -10.54 16.55
C GLN A 152 2.07 -9.72 15.28
N VAL A 153 2.67 -8.53 15.20
CA VAL A 153 2.55 -7.64 14.04
C VAL A 153 3.67 -7.96 13.06
N MET A 154 3.37 -7.89 11.76
CA MET A 154 4.35 -8.15 10.72
C MET A 154 5.59 -7.27 10.88
N ASP A 155 5.41 -5.97 11.09
CA ASP A 155 6.47 -4.96 11.10
C ASP A 155 6.18 -3.83 12.13
N ALA A 156 5.25 -2.92 11.82
CA ALA A 156 4.71 -1.93 12.73
C ALA A 156 3.32 -1.54 12.26
N SER A 157 2.39 -1.34 13.18
CA SER A 157 1.00 -1.03 12.84
C SER A 157 0.37 -0.15 13.91
N TYR A 158 -0.25 0.95 13.47
CA TYR A 158 -1.12 1.76 14.31
C TYR A 158 -2.55 1.21 14.35
N ASP A 159 -2.97 0.75 15.53
CA ASP A 159 -4.35 0.37 15.81
C ASP A 159 -5.17 1.60 16.25
N ARG A 160 -6.13 1.97 15.41
CA ARG A 160 -7.05 3.10 15.65
C ARG A 160 -8.01 2.83 16.81
N ALA A 161 -8.44 1.59 17.01
CA ALA A 161 -9.40 1.23 18.04
C ALA A 161 -8.71 1.10 19.41
N GLY A 162 -7.59 0.38 19.45
CA GLY A 162 -6.79 0.20 20.67
C GLY A 162 -6.00 1.42 21.11
N GLN A 163 -5.81 2.44 20.26
CA GLN A 163 -4.93 3.59 20.52
C GLN A 163 -3.49 3.14 20.85
N VAL A 164 -3.00 2.14 20.13
CA VAL A 164 -1.65 1.60 20.31
C VAL A 164 -0.92 1.55 18.98
N ILE A 165 0.34 1.97 18.98
CA ILE A 165 1.29 1.73 17.89
C ILE A 165 2.11 0.52 18.27
N TRP A 166 1.89 -0.58 17.56
CA TRP A 166 2.63 -1.81 17.73
C TRP A 166 3.91 -1.78 16.91
N ILE A 167 5.04 -2.14 17.52
CA ILE A 167 6.35 -2.21 16.86
C ILE A 167 6.93 -3.59 17.10
N ARG A 168 7.42 -4.22 16.02
CA ARG A 168 8.05 -5.53 16.12
C ARG A 168 9.42 -5.45 16.80
N THR A 169 9.58 -6.23 17.87
CA THR A 169 10.78 -6.24 18.73
C THR A 169 12.01 -6.86 18.08
N ASP A 170 11.79 -7.75 17.12
CA ASP A 170 12.86 -8.54 16.51
C ASP A 170 13.55 -7.77 15.36
N LEU A 171 13.09 -6.55 15.06
CA LEU A 171 13.71 -5.70 14.05
C LEU A 171 14.91 -4.95 14.64
N ASP A 172 15.89 -4.64 13.81
CA ASP A 172 17.03 -3.79 14.17
C ASP A 172 16.56 -2.37 14.54
N LEU A 173 17.29 -1.72 15.44
CA LEU A 173 16.94 -0.38 15.93
C LEU A 173 16.72 0.64 14.79
N PRO A 174 17.56 0.72 13.73
CA PRO A 174 17.32 1.61 12.59
C PRO A 174 15.98 1.38 11.92
N LEU A 175 15.58 0.12 11.72
CA LEU A 175 14.30 -0.22 11.11
C LEU A 175 13.12 0.08 12.05
N GLN A 176 13.26 -0.18 13.35
CA GLN A 176 12.26 0.21 14.35
C GLN A 176 12.03 1.73 14.35
N ILE A 177 13.09 2.54 14.26
CA ILE A 177 13.01 4.00 14.16
C ILE A 177 12.18 4.44 12.95
N LEU A 178 12.51 3.90 11.77
CA LEU A 178 11.87 4.25 10.52
C LEU A 178 10.37 3.87 10.52
N LEU A 179 10.06 2.66 10.98
CA LEU A 179 8.68 2.17 11.05
C LEU A 179 7.86 2.87 12.14
N ALA A 180 8.48 3.19 13.28
CA ALA A 180 7.85 4.00 14.31
C ALA A 180 7.50 5.40 13.78
N ALA A 181 8.41 6.05 13.06
CA ALA A 181 8.15 7.35 12.43
C ALA A 181 6.98 7.27 11.43
N ARG A 182 6.91 6.20 10.63
CA ARG A 182 5.81 5.94 9.69
C ARG A 182 4.46 5.83 10.41
N GLU A 183 4.38 5.02 11.45
CA GLU A 183 3.12 4.81 12.19
C GLU A 183 2.73 5.99 13.08
N LEU A 184 3.71 6.73 13.62
CA LEU A 184 3.48 8.02 14.29
C LEU A 184 2.85 9.02 13.31
N ARG A 185 3.33 9.06 12.06
CA ARG A 185 2.69 9.89 11.02
C ARG A 185 1.29 9.40 10.69
N ARG A 186 1.06 8.09 10.58
CA ARG A 186 -0.28 7.52 10.38
C ARG A 186 -1.25 7.90 11.49
N MET A 187 -0.79 7.89 12.74
CA MET A 187 -1.56 8.35 13.89
C MET A 187 -1.90 9.84 13.79
N TRP A 188 -0.92 10.67 13.43
CA TRP A 188 -1.13 12.10 13.20
C TRP A 188 -2.17 12.37 12.10
N GLN A 189 -2.11 11.63 10.98
CA GLN A 189 -3.09 11.71 9.90
C GLN A 189 -4.51 11.42 10.43
N HIS A 190 -4.67 10.32 11.17
CA HIS A 190 -5.96 9.94 11.75
C HIS A 190 -6.52 11.03 12.66
N LYS A 191 -5.75 11.50 13.64
CA LYS A 191 -6.23 12.47 14.65
C LYS A 191 -6.48 13.87 14.09
N ASN A 192 -5.87 14.22 12.95
CA ASN A 192 -6.11 15.50 12.26
C ASN A 192 -7.12 15.40 11.10
N GLY A 193 -7.86 14.29 10.97
CA GLY A 193 -8.88 14.12 9.94
C GLY A 193 -8.35 13.80 8.54
N ALA A 194 -7.03 13.64 8.36
CA ALA A 194 -6.42 13.24 7.09
C ALA A 194 -6.36 11.71 6.89
N GLY A 195 -6.66 10.93 7.93
CA GLY A 195 -6.61 9.46 7.94
C GLY A 195 -7.92 8.76 7.59
N LEU A 196 -8.79 9.38 6.78
CA LEU A 196 -10.01 8.73 6.28
C LEU A 196 -9.66 7.47 5.48
N HIS A 197 -10.53 6.46 5.55
CA HIS A 197 -10.34 5.24 4.78
C HIS A 197 -10.51 5.56 3.28
N PRO A 198 -9.57 5.19 2.40
CA PRO A 198 -9.66 5.54 0.98
C PRO A 198 -10.94 5.03 0.29
N LEU A 199 -11.46 3.88 0.72
CA LEU A 199 -12.73 3.32 0.22
C LEU A 199 -13.98 4.17 0.54
N ALA A 200 -13.87 5.24 1.31
CA ALA A 200 -14.98 6.19 1.50
C ALA A 200 -15.17 7.13 0.30
N PHE A 201 -14.20 7.21 -0.61
CA PHE A 201 -14.19 8.12 -1.76
C PHE A 201 -14.51 7.40 -3.05
N HIS A 202 -15.12 8.10 -4.02
CA HIS A 202 -15.27 7.59 -5.39
C HIS A 202 -13.95 6.94 -5.90
N PRO A 203 -14.00 5.81 -6.65
CA PRO A 203 -12.82 4.98 -6.94
C PRO A 203 -11.58 5.73 -7.44
N ASP A 204 -11.75 6.72 -8.32
CA ASP A 204 -10.62 7.54 -8.80
C ASP A 204 -9.92 8.31 -7.68
N PHE A 205 -10.71 8.94 -6.78
CA PHE A 205 -10.17 9.67 -5.64
C PHE A 205 -9.68 8.74 -4.53
N ALA A 206 -10.28 7.56 -4.38
CA ALA A 206 -9.80 6.56 -3.44
C ALA A 206 -8.35 6.15 -3.76
N VAL A 207 -8.05 5.91 -5.05
CA VAL A 207 -6.68 5.62 -5.51
C VAL A 207 -5.73 6.78 -5.19
N LEU A 208 -6.10 8.00 -5.55
CA LEU A 208 -5.28 9.19 -5.29
C LEU A 208 -5.00 9.38 -3.79
N ILE A 209 -6.03 9.25 -2.94
CA ILE A 209 -5.93 9.47 -1.50
C ILE A 209 -5.08 8.38 -0.84
N ASN A 210 -5.23 7.11 -1.26
CA ASN A 210 -4.39 6.02 -0.77
C ASN A 210 -2.89 6.25 -1.11
N ARG A 211 -2.61 6.64 -2.36
CA ARG A 211 -1.26 7.03 -2.80
C ARG A 211 -0.72 8.17 -1.94
N ALA A 212 -1.48 9.25 -1.80
CA ALA A 212 -1.07 10.44 -1.06
C ALA A 212 -0.78 10.14 0.41
N GLN A 213 -1.66 9.40 1.09
CA GLN A 213 -1.47 9.00 2.50
C GLN A 213 -0.20 8.16 2.68
N THR A 214 0.07 7.23 1.77
CA THR A 214 1.27 6.38 1.80
C THR A 214 2.54 7.19 1.52
N ALA A 215 2.51 8.07 0.51
CA ALA A 215 3.63 8.94 0.17
C ALA A 215 3.98 9.90 1.32
N ASP A 216 2.99 10.48 2.00
CA ASP A 216 3.18 11.34 3.17
C ASP A 216 3.82 10.60 4.35
N GLN A 217 3.42 9.36 4.61
CA GLN A 217 4.05 8.53 5.64
C GLN A 217 5.53 8.29 5.36
N VAL A 218 5.88 8.02 4.09
CA VAL A 218 7.27 7.86 3.65
C VAL A 218 8.03 9.18 3.75
N ALA A 219 7.43 10.30 3.37
CA ALA A 219 8.05 11.62 3.48
C ALA A 219 8.37 11.98 4.95
N ALA A 220 7.48 11.65 5.89
CA ALA A 220 7.74 11.82 7.32
C ALA A 220 8.88 10.92 7.81
N MET A 221 8.92 9.66 7.37
CA MET A 221 9.99 8.72 7.71
C MET A 221 11.36 9.19 7.21
N VAL A 222 11.46 9.64 5.95
CA VAL A 222 12.70 10.20 5.37
C VAL A 222 13.13 11.45 6.13
N ARG A 223 12.19 12.34 6.47
CA ARG A 223 12.49 13.56 7.22
C ARG A 223 12.99 13.26 8.64
N VAL A 224 12.39 12.31 9.35
CA VAL A 224 12.87 11.91 10.70
C VAL A 224 14.29 11.39 10.59
N ALA A 225 14.58 10.51 9.63
CA ALA A 225 15.93 9.98 9.43
C ALA A 225 16.96 11.08 9.10
N TRP A 226 16.57 12.08 8.31
CA TRP A 226 17.42 13.23 8.02
C TRP A 226 17.71 14.07 9.27
N GLU A 227 16.69 14.35 10.08
CA GLU A 227 16.85 15.08 11.34
C GLU A 227 17.76 14.33 12.33
N LEU A 228 17.65 13.00 12.40
CA LEU A 228 18.54 12.15 13.21
C LEU A 228 19.98 12.14 12.69
N GLN A 229 20.17 12.12 11.38
CA GLN A 229 21.50 12.24 10.79
C GLN A 229 22.17 13.56 11.20
N LEU A 230 21.42 14.65 11.27
CA LEU A 230 21.90 15.96 11.72
C LEU A 230 22.19 15.99 13.23
N SER A 231 21.51 15.17 14.05
CA SER A 231 21.79 15.03 15.48
C SER A 231 22.96 14.09 15.80
N GLY A 232 23.55 13.44 14.79
CA GLY A 232 24.69 12.52 14.92
C GLY A 232 24.33 11.04 14.80
N GLU A 233 23.04 10.69 14.84
CA GLU A 233 22.56 9.32 14.72
C GLU A 233 22.33 8.95 13.25
N LYS A 234 23.36 8.40 12.61
CA LYS A 234 23.38 8.14 11.16
C LYS A 234 22.74 6.82 10.74
N SER A 235 22.47 5.92 11.69
CA SER A 235 22.09 4.54 11.39
C SER A 235 20.80 4.42 10.58
N ALA A 236 19.75 5.16 10.96
CA ALA A 236 18.46 5.20 10.26
C ALA A 236 18.59 5.78 8.83
N TRP A 237 19.42 6.81 8.63
CA TRP A 237 19.67 7.37 7.31
C TRP A 237 20.46 6.42 6.41
N MET A 238 21.52 5.80 6.94
CA MET A 238 22.28 4.78 6.20
C MET A 238 21.40 3.59 5.82
N ARG A 239 20.43 3.21 6.67
CA ARG A 239 19.45 2.18 6.35
C ARG A 239 18.57 2.57 5.17
N LEU A 240 18.10 3.83 5.11
CA LEU A 240 17.31 4.35 3.99
C LEU A 240 18.11 4.40 2.68
N GLU A 241 19.34 4.90 2.69
CA GLU A 241 20.20 4.97 1.50
C GLU A 241 20.54 3.58 0.93
N ASN A 242 20.60 2.57 1.80
CA ASN A 242 20.79 1.17 1.41
C ASN A 242 19.46 0.42 1.21
N SER A 243 18.36 1.13 1.04
CA SER A 243 17.03 0.56 0.80
C SER A 243 16.51 0.96 -0.57
N PRO A 244 15.44 0.33 -1.08
CA PRO A 244 14.82 0.80 -2.31
C PRO A 244 14.18 2.18 -2.14
N LEU A 245 14.14 2.81 -0.96
CA LEU A 245 13.70 4.22 -0.79
C LEU A 245 14.84 5.23 -0.95
N SER A 246 16.00 4.79 -1.43
CA SER A 246 17.18 5.64 -1.64
C SER A 246 16.95 6.75 -2.66
N ASP A 247 16.11 6.52 -3.67
CA ASP A 247 15.64 7.55 -4.60
C ASP A 247 14.90 8.69 -3.86
N LEU A 248 14.05 8.34 -2.91
CA LEU A 248 13.25 9.26 -2.11
C LEU A 248 14.08 10.02 -1.08
N SER A 249 15.03 9.33 -0.41
CA SER A 249 15.97 9.96 0.52
C SER A 249 16.90 10.93 -0.22
N ARG A 250 17.41 10.55 -1.40
CA ARG A 250 18.23 11.43 -2.24
C ARG A 250 17.44 12.62 -2.77
N ALA A 251 16.17 12.45 -3.14
CA ALA A 251 15.32 13.57 -3.52
C ALA A 251 15.14 14.57 -2.37
N PHE A 252 14.89 14.08 -1.15
CA PHE A 252 14.83 14.92 0.05
C PHE A 252 16.15 15.64 0.32
N ALA A 253 17.26 14.88 0.32
CA ALA A 253 18.58 15.39 0.64
C ALA A 253 19.04 16.45 -0.36
N ARG A 254 18.78 16.26 -1.66
CA ARG A 254 19.10 17.26 -2.69
C ARG A 254 18.46 18.61 -2.36
N GLU A 255 17.19 18.63 -1.95
CA GLU A 255 16.52 19.88 -1.58
C GLU A 255 16.89 20.41 -0.20
N ALA A 256 17.20 19.54 0.74
CA ALA A 256 17.66 19.96 2.06
C ALA A 256 19.07 20.59 2.01
N ILE A 257 19.93 20.10 1.11
CA ILE A 257 21.29 20.61 0.91
C ILE A 257 21.31 21.88 0.06
N SER A 258 20.46 21.97 -0.97
CA SER A 258 20.36 23.17 -1.83
C SER A 258 19.89 24.39 -1.04
N ASP A 259 18.87 24.22 -0.19
CA ASP A 259 18.34 25.24 0.70
C ASP A 259 17.85 24.60 2.01
N PHE A 260 18.57 24.82 3.11
CA PHE A 260 18.17 24.31 4.43
C PHE A 260 16.77 24.80 4.88
N ARG A 261 16.28 25.93 4.34
CA ARG A 261 14.93 26.43 4.64
C ARG A 261 13.85 25.54 4.02
N SER A 262 14.19 24.71 3.03
CA SER A 262 13.29 23.75 2.38
C SER A 262 12.67 22.75 3.36
N ILE A 263 13.35 22.46 4.47
CA ILE A 263 12.86 21.60 5.56
C ILE A 263 11.67 22.26 6.28
N HIS A 264 11.72 23.59 6.45
CA HIS A 264 10.68 24.36 7.13
C HIS A 264 9.56 24.83 6.20
N SER A 265 9.88 25.18 4.95
CA SER A 265 8.88 25.51 3.92
C SER A 265 8.15 24.26 3.41
N GLY A 266 8.71 23.08 3.65
CA GLY A 266 8.16 21.81 3.21
C GLY A 266 8.53 21.42 1.77
N SER A 267 9.36 22.21 1.08
CA SER A 267 9.78 21.89 -0.29
C SER A 267 10.48 20.54 -0.39
N ALA A 268 11.35 20.20 0.57
CA ALA A 268 12.02 18.90 0.59
C ALA A 268 11.04 17.72 0.76
N ALA A 269 10.04 17.86 1.64
CA ALA A 269 9.00 16.85 1.83
C ALA A 269 8.11 16.69 0.58
N ARG A 270 7.86 17.80 -0.13
CA ARG A 270 7.14 17.78 -1.41
C ARG A 270 7.93 17.05 -2.49
N ALA A 271 9.23 17.33 -2.62
CA ALA A 271 10.10 16.63 -3.58
C ALA A 271 10.12 15.12 -3.34
N THR A 272 10.10 14.68 -2.07
CA THR A 272 9.96 13.26 -1.71
C THR A 272 8.61 12.69 -2.14
N LEU A 273 7.52 13.43 -1.90
CA LEU A 273 6.17 13.00 -2.30
C LEU A 273 6.06 12.87 -3.82
N GLU A 274 6.50 13.87 -4.57
CA GLU A 274 6.51 13.84 -6.04
C GLU A 274 7.35 12.66 -6.57
N SER A 275 8.54 12.45 -6.01
CA SER A 275 9.40 11.31 -6.36
C SER A 275 8.71 9.96 -6.08
N TRP A 276 7.92 9.87 -5.01
CA TRP A 276 7.13 8.68 -4.71
C TRP A 276 6.07 8.44 -5.78
N PHE A 277 5.34 9.48 -6.20
CA PHE A 277 4.32 9.39 -7.26
C PHE A 277 4.90 8.99 -8.61
N LEU A 278 6.12 9.43 -8.93
CA LEU A 278 6.77 9.07 -10.19
C LEU A 278 7.28 7.62 -10.20
N SER A 279 7.43 6.99 -9.04
CA SER A 279 7.96 5.64 -8.92
C SER A 279 6.94 4.52 -9.17
N GLU A 280 7.45 3.30 -9.40
CA GLU A 280 6.67 2.06 -9.53
C GLU A 280 5.88 1.68 -8.27
N ARG A 281 6.11 2.35 -7.14
CA ARG A 281 5.38 2.10 -5.87
C ARG A 281 3.88 2.35 -6.02
N CYS A 282 3.49 3.27 -6.92
CA CYS A 282 2.10 3.51 -7.26
C CYS A 282 1.40 2.21 -7.71
N ARG A 283 2.03 1.44 -8.60
CA ARG A 283 1.46 0.19 -9.14
C ARG A 283 1.09 -0.80 -8.03
N LYS A 284 1.95 -0.96 -7.03
CA LYS A 284 1.69 -1.86 -5.88
C LYS A 284 0.60 -1.31 -4.97
N ALA A 285 0.65 -0.02 -4.66
CA ALA A 285 -0.35 0.64 -3.81
C ALA A 285 -1.75 0.58 -4.45
N ASP A 286 -1.84 0.78 -5.75
CA ASP A 286 -3.07 0.68 -6.52
C ASP A 286 -3.61 -0.75 -6.51
N ARG A 287 -2.75 -1.73 -6.82
CA ARG A 287 -3.13 -3.14 -6.83
C ARG A 287 -3.72 -3.57 -5.49
N GLN A 288 -3.07 -3.20 -4.39
CA GLN A 288 -3.55 -3.54 -3.04
C GLN A 288 -4.91 -2.90 -2.75
N LEU A 289 -5.09 -1.63 -3.10
CA LEU A 289 -6.36 -0.93 -2.87
C LEU A 289 -7.48 -1.48 -3.77
N ILE A 290 -7.21 -1.71 -5.06
CA ILE A 290 -8.18 -2.25 -6.01
C ILE A 290 -8.61 -3.66 -5.60
N GLN A 291 -7.69 -4.49 -5.12
CA GLN A 291 -8.03 -5.79 -4.55
C GLN A 291 -8.94 -5.67 -3.32
N GLN A 292 -8.71 -4.66 -2.45
CA GLN A 292 -9.62 -4.37 -1.35
C GLN A 292 -11.00 -3.90 -1.84
N MET A 293 -11.06 -3.06 -2.87
CA MET A 293 -12.32 -2.63 -3.48
C MET A 293 -13.13 -3.80 -4.06
N LEU A 294 -12.46 -4.78 -4.66
CA LEU A 294 -13.09 -5.99 -5.20
C LEU A 294 -13.53 -6.97 -4.10
N ALA A 295 -12.77 -7.07 -3.02
CA ALA A 295 -13.05 -7.97 -1.91
C ALA A 295 -14.16 -7.45 -0.97
N ASP A 296 -14.36 -6.13 -0.92
CA ASP A 296 -15.36 -5.52 -0.05
C ASP A 296 -16.78 -5.67 -0.63
N TYR A 297 -17.44 -6.76 -0.24
CA TYR A 297 -18.83 -7.05 -0.59
C TYR A 297 -19.84 -6.21 0.22
N GLN A 298 -19.44 -5.58 1.32
CA GLN A 298 -20.35 -4.88 2.24
C GLN A 298 -20.38 -3.36 2.07
N GLY A 299 -19.59 -2.81 1.14
CA GLY A 299 -19.74 -1.45 0.68
C GLY A 299 -19.51 -0.43 1.79
N TYR A 300 -18.26 0.01 1.95
CA TYR A 300 -18.09 1.42 2.30
C TYR A 300 -19.03 2.20 1.38
N ALA A 301 -19.99 2.95 1.95
CA ALA A 301 -20.90 3.76 1.18
C ALA A 301 -20.07 4.87 0.54
N PHE A 302 -19.57 4.58 -0.66
CA PHE A 302 -18.93 5.55 -1.50
C PHE A 302 -19.90 6.71 -1.63
N SER A 303 -19.44 7.94 -1.43
CA SER A 303 -20.23 9.05 -1.92
C SER A 303 -20.27 8.90 -3.45
N ASP A 304 -21.38 8.39 -3.98
CA ASP A 304 -21.63 8.23 -5.42
C ASP A 304 -21.49 9.57 -6.18
N ASN A 305 -21.48 10.67 -5.43
CA ASN A 305 -21.16 12.00 -5.92
C ASN A 305 -19.64 12.21 -6.10
N VAL A 306 -19.20 12.25 -7.35
CA VAL A 306 -17.82 12.51 -7.78
C VAL A 306 -17.35 13.90 -7.32
N GLU A 307 -18.17 14.94 -7.45
CA GLU A 307 -17.84 16.29 -7.02
C GLU A 307 -17.66 16.40 -5.50
N ALA A 308 -18.52 15.74 -4.73
CA ALA A 308 -18.38 15.68 -3.27
C ALA A 308 -17.06 14.98 -2.88
N SER A 309 -16.76 13.84 -3.52
CA SER A 309 -15.50 13.12 -3.33
C SER A 309 -14.29 14.02 -3.65
N ARG A 310 -14.37 14.81 -4.73
CA ARG A 310 -13.32 15.76 -5.14
C ARG A 310 -13.10 16.85 -4.10
N MET A 311 -14.17 17.45 -3.58
CA MET A 311 -14.07 18.52 -2.57
C MET A 311 -13.47 17.99 -1.26
N ILE A 312 -13.93 16.83 -0.80
CA ILE A 312 -13.38 16.18 0.40
C ILE A 312 -11.91 15.78 0.16
N ALA A 313 -11.57 15.30 -1.04
CA ALA A 313 -10.20 14.98 -1.39
C ALA A 313 -9.27 16.22 -1.35
N LEU A 314 -9.72 17.38 -1.83
CA LEU A 314 -8.96 18.64 -1.71
C LEU A 314 -8.65 18.98 -0.24
N ASP A 315 -9.67 18.91 0.61
CA ASP A 315 -9.51 19.27 2.01
C ASP A 315 -8.68 18.24 2.78
N LEU A 316 -8.80 16.95 2.43
CA LEU A 316 -7.94 15.89 2.96
C LEU A 316 -6.48 16.11 2.57
N LEU A 317 -6.17 16.40 1.30
CA LEU A 317 -4.80 16.68 0.86
C LEU A 317 -4.20 17.91 1.56
N LYS A 318 -5.00 18.96 1.79
CA LYS A 318 -4.56 20.09 2.62
C LYS A 318 -4.30 19.65 4.06
N ALA A 319 -5.18 18.87 4.67
CA ALA A 319 -4.99 18.36 6.03
C ALA A 319 -3.75 17.45 6.13
N LEU A 320 -3.50 16.65 5.09
CA LEU A 320 -2.35 15.75 4.98
C LEU A 320 -1.04 16.55 5.00
N GLY A 321 -0.94 17.65 4.25
CA GLY A 321 0.26 18.48 4.22
C GLY A 321 0.59 19.20 5.54
N LYS A 322 -0.29 19.13 6.54
CA LYS A 322 -0.10 19.78 7.84
C LYS A 322 0.95 19.05 8.67
N MET A 323 1.97 19.80 9.09
CA MET A 323 3.04 19.33 9.98
C MET A 323 2.89 19.97 11.37
N PRO A 324 3.48 19.38 12.43
CA PRO A 324 3.45 19.99 13.77
C PRO A 324 4.12 21.37 13.81
N PHE A 325 5.05 21.62 12.91
CA PHE A 325 5.72 22.90 12.72
C PHE A 325 6.15 23.07 11.25
N GLY A 326 6.41 24.31 10.87
CA GLY A 326 6.69 24.68 9.48
C GLY A 326 5.42 24.98 8.70
N GLN A 327 5.60 25.20 7.40
CA GLN A 327 4.49 25.46 6.48
C GLN A 327 3.84 24.15 6.03
N ASN A 328 2.59 24.26 5.58
CA ASN A 328 1.89 23.13 4.99
C ASN A 328 2.47 22.85 3.59
N TYR A 329 3.08 21.69 3.42
CA TYR A 329 3.91 21.43 2.24
C TYR A 329 3.12 21.06 0.98
N LEU A 330 1.85 20.66 1.14
CA LEU A 330 0.94 20.31 0.04
C LEU A 330 0.04 21.46 -0.38
N THR A 331 -0.33 22.37 0.53
CA THR A 331 -1.22 23.52 0.24
C THR A 331 -0.92 24.24 -1.09
N PRO A 332 0.34 24.58 -1.45
CA PRO A 332 0.60 25.28 -2.71
C PRO A 332 0.34 24.44 -3.97
N VAL A 333 0.33 23.12 -3.87
CA VAL A 333 0.26 22.19 -5.01
C VAL A 333 -0.98 21.29 -5.01
N VAL A 334 -1.86 21.37 -4.00
CA VAL A 334 -3.06 20.50 -3.90
C VAL A 334 -3.91 20.54 -5.17
N ASN A 335 -4.14 21.73 -5.72
CA ASN A 335 -4.95 21.86 -6.94
C ASN A 335 -4.30 21.14 -8.12
N GLN A 336 -2.97 21.23 -8.24
CA GLN A 336 -2.21 20.52 -9.26
C GLN A 336 -2.32 19.00 -9.07
N ILE A 337 -2.12 18.50 -7.84
CA ILE A 337 -2.20 17.05 -7.53
C ILE A 337 -3.57 16.46 -7.91
N ILE A 338 -4.66 17.22 -7.77
CA ILE A 338 -6.00 16.73 -8.12
C ILE A 338 -6.30 16.80 -9.63
N SER A 339 -5.68 17.73 -10.35
CA SER A 339 -5.96 17.92 -11.78
C SER A 339 -4.98 17.24 -12.72
N ASP A 340 -3.77 16.99 -12.26
CA ASP A 340 -2.66 16.54 -13.10
C ASP A 340 -2.66 15.00 -13.23
N PRO A 341 -2.76 14.47 -14.47
CA PRO A 341 -2.74 13.03 -14.76
C PRO A 341 -1.56 12.28 -14.14
N VAL A 342 -0.42 12.95 -13.94
CA VAL A 342 0.76 12.34 -13.30
C VAL A 342 0.43 11.79 -11.91
N PHE A 343 -0.50 12.42 -11.19
CA PHE A 343 -0.92 12.01 -9.85
C PHE A 343 -2.19 11.15 -9.86
N THR A 344 -3.13 11.45 -10.76
CA THR A 344 -4.47 10.84 -10.77
C THR A 344 -4.55 9.54 -11.57
N ASP A 345 -3.79 9.41 -12.65
CA ASP A 345 -3.99 8.28 -13.57
C ASP A 345 -3.41 6.98 -13.01
N VAL A 346 -4.09 5.87 -13.32
CA VAL A 346 -3.58 4.52 -13.07
C VAL A 346 -2.78 4.09 -14.28
N ARG A 347 -1.44 4.19 -14.17
CA ARG A 347 -0.49 3.94 -15.27
C ARG A 347 -0.41 2.45 -15.66
N ASP A 348 -0.62 1.54 -14.71
CA ASP A 348 -0.61 0.10 -14.99
C ASP A 348 -1.92 -0.34 -15.63
N ARG A 349 -1.82 -0.96 -16.83
CA ARG A 349 -2.99 -1.37 -17.63
C ARG A 349 -3.90 -2.35 -16.90
N ALA A 350 -3.34 -3.31 -16.16
CA ALA A 350 -4.14 -4.29 -15.44
C ALA A 350 -4.96 -3.62 -14.33
N ASN A 351 -4.31 -2.79 -13.49
CA ASN A 351 -4.98 -2.01 -12.47
C ASN A 351 -6.03 -1.05 -13.07
N ALA A 352 -5.73 -0.39 -14.18
CA ALA A 352 -6.67 0.49 -14.88
C ALA A 352 -7.92 -0.27 -15.35
N ASN A 353 -7.76 -1.47 -15.92
CA ASN A 353 -8.87 -2.31 -16.34
C ASN A 353 -9.75 -2.74 -15.16
N PHE A 354 -9.16 -3.16 -14.03
CA PHE A 354 -9.93 -3.53 -12.84
C PHE A 354 -10.64 -2.33 -12.22
N LEU A 355 -10.00 -1.17 -12.18
CA LEU A 355 -10.63 0.06 -11.72
C LEU A 355 -11.81 0.46 -12.63
N TRP A 356 -11.63 0.33 -13.94
CA TRP A 356 -12.71 0.55 -14.91
C TRP A 356 -13.88 -0.41 -14.67
N PHE A 357 -13.61 -1.70 -14.44
CA PHE A 357 -14.63 -2.69 -14.11
C PHE A 357 -15.41 -2.31 -12.84
N ILE A 358 -14.73 -1.89 -11.77
CA ILE A 358 -15.38 -1.42 -10.53
C ILE A 358 -16.28 -0.22 -10.80
N LYS A 359 -15.81 0.74 -11.60
CA LYS A 359 -16.60 1.93 -11.98
C LYS A 359 -17.82 1.56 -12.82
N PHE A 360 -17.64 0.62 -13.75
CA PHE A 360 -18.70 0.14 -14.64
C PHE A 360 -19.80 -0.61 -13.88
N GLU A 361 -19.45 -1.57 -13.03
CA GLU A 361 -20.43 -2.31 -12.21
C GLU A 361 -21.29 -1.38 -11.35
N ARG A 362 -20.72 -0.27 -10.89
CA ARG A 362 -21.43 0.74 -10.11
C ARG A 362 -22.38 1.57 -10.94
N SER A 363 -21.91 2.14 -12.05
CA SER A 363 -22.78 2.91 -12.93
C SER A 363 -23.92 2.04 -13.47
N PHE A 364 -23.65 0.75 -13.69
CA PHE A 364 -24.67 -0.23 -14.04
C PHE A 364 -25.69 -0.44 -12.90
N THR A 365 -25.22 -0.66 -11.67
CA THR A 365 -26.10 -0.81 -10.49
C THR A 365 -26.94 0.44 -10.21
N GLU A 366 -26.38 1.63 -10.41
CA GLU A 366 -27.09 2.92 -10.31
C GLU A 366 -28.18 3.02 -11.37
N ALA A 367 -27.85 2.75 -12.63
CA ALA A 367 -28.81 2.73 -13.72
C ALA A 367 -29.93 1.70 -13.46
N GLU A 368 -29.62 0.52 -12.91
CA GLU A 368 -30.65 -0.46 -12.53
C GLU A 368 -31.58 0.06 -11.41
N LYS A 369 -31.06 0.82 -10.44
CA LYS A 369 -31.87 1.43 -9.37
C LYS A 369 -32.79 2.52 -9.93
N GLU A 370 -32.31 3.32 -10.87
CA GLU A 370 -33.12 4.34 -11.55
C GLU A 370 -34.18 3.73 -12.47
N ILE A 371 -33.84 2.63 -13.15
CA ILE A 371 -34.74 1.93 -14.08
C ILE A 371 -35.77 1.08 -13.35
N LYS A 372 -35.53 0.63 -12.11
CA LYS A 372 -36.58 0.04 -11.28
C LYS A 372 -37.64 1.12 -11.02
N PRO A 373 -38.80 1.10 -11.71
CA PRO A 373 -39.84 2.04 -11.38
C PRO A 373 -40.20 1.78 -9.93
N SER A 374 -40.36 2.84 -9.14
CA SER A 374 -41.05 2.76 -7.87
C SER A 374 -42.33 1.98 -8.13
N LEU A 375 -42.38 0.72 -7.70
CA LEU A 375 -43.62 -0.05 -7.72
C LEU A 375 -44.63 0.87 -7.04
N PRO A 376 -45.73 1.25 -7.72
CA PRO A 376 -46.75 2.08 -7.09
C PRO A 376 -47.12 1.35 -5.80
N ALA A 377 -47.10 2.08 -4.68
CA ALA A 377 -47.39 1.55 -3.36
C ALA A 377 -48.61 0.62 -3.48
N LYS A 378 -48.35 -0.69 -3.49
CA LYS A 378 -49.38 -1.70 -3.50
C LYS A 378 -49.97 -1.59 -2.10
N ASP A 379 -51.16 -1.03 -1.99
CA ASP A 379 -51.97 -1.11 -0.78
C ASP A 379 -51.89 -2.54 -0.27
N SER A 380 -51.17 -2.70 0.85
CA SER A 380 -50.83 -3.97 1.45
C SER A 380 -52.06 -4.52 2.16
N ARG A 381 -52.97 -5.12 1.39
CA ARG A 381 -53.82 -6.18 1.93
C ARG A 381 -53.24 -7.50 1.44
N PRO A 382 -52.64 -8.32 2.33
CA PRO A 382 -52.24 -9.66 1.94
C PRO A 382 -53.50 -10.48 1.64
N SER A 383 -53.82 -10.66 0.36
CA SER A 383 -54.85 -11.58 -0.09
C SER A 383 -54.22 -12.96 -0.26
N ALA A 384 -54.35 -13.84 0.73
CA ALA A 384 -54.05 -15.24 0.54
C ALA A 384 -55.24 -15.91 -0.16
N LEU A 385 -55.01 -16.48 -1.35
CA LEU A 385 -55.99 -17.32 -2.03
C LEU A 385 -55.92 -18.72 -1.40
N VAL A 386 -56.87 -19.05 -0.53
CA VAL A 386 -57.01 -20.43 -0.03
C VAL A 386 -57.66 -21.25 -1.13
N ILE A 387 -56.87 -22.12 -1.76
CA ILE A 387 -57.39 -23.14 -2.69
C ILE A 387 -58.04 -24.24 -1.83
N PRO A 388 -59.36 -24.44 -1.87
CA PRO A 388 -59.98 -25.50 -1.09
C PRO A 388 -59.55 -26.86 -1.66
N LEU A 389 -58.98 -27.71 -0.82
CA LEU A 389 -58.76 -29.12 -1.15
C LEU A 389 -60.13 -29.81 -1.25
N PRO A 390 -60.36 -30.67 -2.24
CA PRO A 390 -61.63 -31.37 -2.39
C PRO A 390 -61.90 -32.25 -1.16
N SER A 391 -63.05 -32.03 -0.52
CA SER A 391 -63.54 -32.86 0.57
C SER A 391 -63.80 -34.26 0.04
N ARG A 392 -63.20 -35.26 0.70
CA ARG A 392 -63.42 -36.67 0.39
C ARG A 392 -64.66 -37.12 1.15
N ASP A 393 -65.83 -36.94 0.55
CA ASP A 393 -67.08 -37.46 1.12
C ASP A 393 -67.15 -38.98 0.89
N GLY A 394 -67.00 -39.72 2.00
CA GLY A 394 -67.38 -41.11 2.08
C GLY A 394 -68.89 -41.21 2.32
N GLY A 395 -69.60 -41.98 1.49
CA GLY A 395 -71.01 -42.29 1.71
C GLY A 395 -71.76 -42.55 0.41
N ASP A 396 -71.85 -43.84 0.07
CA ASP A 396 -72.47 -44.44 -1.12
C ASP A 396 -74.03 -44.36 -1.10
N PRO A 397 -74.78 -44.86 -2.11
CA PRO A 397 -75.54 -44.03 -3.04
C PRO A 397 -77.08 -44.18 -2.91
N SER A 398 -77.85 -43.14 -3.24
CA SER A 398 -79.16 -43.31 -3.90
C SER A 398 -79.82 -41.99 -4.34
N SER A 399 -80.46 -42.07 -5.49
CA SER A 399 -81.54 -41.22 -6.02
C SER A 399 -81.18 -39.94 -6.82
N SER A 400 -81.40 -40.09 -8.13
CA SER A 400 -82.14 -39.20 -9.04
C SER A 400 -81.68 -37.75 -9.32
N ARG A 401 -81.26 -37.58 -10.59
CA ARG A 401 -81.69 -36.53 -11.56
C ARG A 401 -81.81 -35.09 -11.03
N ALA A 402 -80.94 -34.19 -11.51
CA ALA A 402 -81.16 -33.40 -12.73
C ALA A 402 -80.34 -32.09 -12.71
N ASN A 403 -79.69 -31.84 -13.86
CA ASN A 403 -79.47 -30.55 -14.52
C ASN A 403 -78.98 -29.32 -13.73
N GLY A 404 -77.80 -28.86 -14.13
CA GLY A 404 -77.69 -27.53 -14.73
C GLY A 404 -76.86 -26.50 -13.95
N THR A 405 -76.08 -25.75 -14.73
CA THR A 405 -75.40 -24.48 -14.40
C THR A 405 -74.12 -24.55 -13.57
N THR A 406 -72.99 -24.56 -14.29
CA THR A 406 -71.66 -24.15 -13.80
C THR A 406 -71.65 -22.65 -13.51
N GLY A 407 -72.08 -22.28 -12.30
CA GLY A 407 -71.74 -21.00 -11.69
C GLY A 407 -70.47 -21.17 -10.86
N ALA A 408 -69.32 -20.80 -11.42
CA ALA A 408 -68.08 -20.69 -10.66
C ALA A 408 -68.13 -19.41 -9.78
N GLY A 409 -68.99 -19.44 -8.76
CA GLY A 409 -69.01 -18.47 -7.67
C GLY A 409 -67.93 -18.85 -6.67
N GLY A 410 -66.73 -18.28 -6.81
CA GLY A 410 -65.77 -18.26 -5.72
C GLY A 410 -66.18 -17.19 -4.72
N ASP A 411 -66.62 -17.59 -3.52
CA ASP A 411 -66.92 -16.64 -2.46
C ASP A 411 -65.62 -16.00 -1.94
N VAL A 412 -65.52 -14.68 -2.13
CA VAL A 412 -64.44 -13.86 -1.55
C VAL A 412 -64.86 -13.47 -0.14
N VAL A 413 -64.36 -14.18 0.86
CA VAL A 413 -64.57 -13.83 2.27
C VAL A 413 -63.47 -12.87 2.72
N PHE A 414 -63.85 -11.64 3.09
CA PHE A 414 -62.95 -10.65 3.68
C PHE A 414 -62.83 -10.86 5.19
N LEU A 415 -61.70 -11.39 5.65
CA LEU A 415 -61.37 -11.44 7.07
C LEU A 415 -60.69 -10.13 7.48
N SER A 416 -61.34 -9.38 8.37
CA SER A 416 -60.75 -8.22 9.04
C SER A 416 -60.23 -8.66 10.41
N LEU A 417 -58.97 -8.34 10.70
CA LEU A 417 -58.42 -8.47 12.07
C LEU A 417 -59.02 -7.35 12.93
N PRO A 418 -59.51 -7.66 14.15
CA PRO A 418 -59.97 -6.63 15.06
C PRO A 418 -58.80 -5.73 15.47
N ARG A 419 -59.01 -4.41 15.39
CA ARG A 419 -58.07 -3.41 15.92
C ARG A 419 -58.01 -3.57 17.44
N GLY A 420 -56.83 -3.88 17.97
CA GLY A 420 -56.54 -3.76 19.40
C GLY A 420 -56.12 -2.32 19.70
N ASP A 421 -56.74 -1.74 20.74
CA ASP A 421 -56.26 -0.56 21.46
C ASP A 421 -54.97 -0.86 22.25
#